data_AF-U1NLY4-F1
#
_entry.id   AF-U1NLY4-F1
#
_cell.length_a   1.000
_cell.length_b   1.000
_cell.length_c   1.000
_cell.angle_alpha   90.00
_cell.angle_beta   90.00
_cell.angle_gamma   90.00
#
_symmetry.space_group_name_H-M   'P 1'
#
loop_
_entity.id
_entity.type
_entity.pdbx_description
1 polymer ?
#
loop_
_entity_poly.entity_id
_entity_poly.type
_entity_poly.pdbx_seq_one_letter_code
_entity_poly.pdbx_strand_id
1 'polypeptide(L)' 'MSYEDPARLPRSCNCCGSNNVSVTQSYGAIDRGEFEEQWRCGDCNAKGWIEGEASNHPAQWRRKGALFR' A
#
# COMPACT_ATOMS: atom_id res chain seq x y z
N MET A 1 -5.85 0.95 24.08
CA MET A 1 -6.45 0.42 22.83
C MET A 1 -5.71 1.05 21.68
N SER A 2 -4.81 0.30 21.05
CA SER A 2 -4.09 0.77 19.87
C SER A 2 -5.08 0.76 18.71
N TYR A 3 -5.57 1.94 18.32
CA TYR A 3 -6.35 2.09 17.10
C TYR A 3 -5.50 1.55 15.96
N GLU A 4 -5.92 0.44 15.36
CA GLU A 4 -5.33 -0.02 14.12
C GLU A 4 -5.75 0.98 13.05
N ASP A 5 -4.86 1.94 12.84
CA ASP A 5 -4.99 2.97 11.84
C ASP A 5 -5.28 2.30 10.47
N PRO A 6 -6.43 2.54 9.84
CA PRO A 6 -6.78 1.91 8.58
C PRO A 6 -5.88 2.35 7.40
N ALA A 7 -5.08 3.41 7.61
CA ALA A 7 -4.00 3.84 6.74
C ALA A 7 -2.68 3.11 6.99
N ARG A 8 -2.66 2.06 7.83
CA ARG A 8 -1.48 1.19 7.97
C ARG A 8 -1.14 0.57 6.61
N LEU A 9 -0.16 1.21 5.99
CA LEU A 9 0.67 0.70 4.92
C LEU A 9 1.09 -0.74 5.24
N PRO A 10 1.24 -1.60 4.22
CA PRO A 10 1.58 -3.00 4.43
C PRO A 10 2.89 -3.12 5.20
N ARG A 11 2.82 -3.70 6.39
CA ARG A 11 4.00 -3.99 7.21
C ARG A 11 4.71 -5.28 6.82
N SER A 12 4.00 -6.14 6.09
CA SER A 12 4.44 -7.48 5.72
C SER A 12 3.91 -7.85 4.34
N CYS A 13 4.68 -8.65 3.61
CA CYS A 13 4.29 -9.19 2.32
C CYS A 13 3.42 -10.43 2.52
N ASN A 14 2.20 -10.45 1.97
CA ASN A 14 1.34 -11.64 2.11
C ASN A 14 1.89 -12.87 1.36
N CYS A 15 2.73 -12.66 0.35
CA CYS A 15 3.32 -13.73 -0.45
C CYS A 15 4.40 -14.54 0.29
N CYS A 16 5.21 -13.91 1.14
CA CYS A 16 6.34 -14.58 1.80
C CYS A 16 6.41 -14.36 3.32
N GLY A 17 5.54 -13.52 3.88
CA GLY A 17 5.54 -13.15 5.30
C GLY A 17 6.67 -12.21 5.72
N SER A 18 7.56 -11.78 4.80
CA SER A 18 8.64 -10.86 5.13
C SER A 18 8.13 -9.44 5.40
N ASN A 19 8.78 -8.75 6.35
CA ASN A 19 8.53 -7.34 6.65
C ASN A 19 9.37 -6.38 5.80
N ASN A 20 10.18 -6.89 4.87
CA ASN A 20 10.98 -6.10 3.95
C ASN A 20 10.10 -5.59 2.80
N VAL A 21 9.15 -4.73 3.13
CA VAL A 21 8.19 -4.14 2.18
C VAL A 21 8.46 -2.64 2.12
N SER A 22 8.64 -2.13 0.91
CA SER A 22 8.99 -0.73 0.67
C SER A 22 8.18 -0.13 -0.48
N VAL A 23 7.95 1.18 -0.40
CA VAL A 23 7.36 1.96 -1.48
C VAL A 23 8.41 2.12 -2.57
N THR A 24 8.05 1.76 -3.80
CA THR A 24 8.91 1.95 -4.97
C THR A 24 8.53 3.17 -5.79
N GLN A 25 7.25 3.52 -5.83
CA GLN A 25 6.73 4.71 -6.51
C GLN A 25 5.50 5.20 -5.77
N SER A 26 5.31 6.52 -5.73
CA SER A 26 4.09 7.16 -5.24
C SER A 26 3.74 8.29 -6.21
N TYR A 27 2.50 8.27 -6.70
CA TYR A 27 1.93 9.21 -7.64
C TYR A 27 0.62 9.74 -7.08
N GLY A 28 0.41 11.04 -7.20
CA GLY A 28 -0.81 11.66 -6.69
C GLY A 28 -0.67 12.10 -5.24
N ALA A 29 -0.31 13.36 -5.07
CA ALA A 29 -0.53 14.08 -3.83
C ALA A 29 -1.93 14.70 -3.86
N ILE A 30 -2.41 15.12 -2.68
CA ILE A 30 -3.71 15.76 -2.40
C ILE A 30 -4.19 16.72 -3.51
N ASP A 31 -3.26 17.39 -4.20
CA ASP A 31 -3.51 18.33 -5.30
C ASP A 31 -4.16 17.74 -6.57
N ARG A 32 -4.10 16.42 -6.81
CA ARG A 32 -4.61 15.79 -8.04
C ARG A 32 -5.91 14.99 -7.88
N GLY A 33 -6.42 14.87 -6.65
CA GLY A 33 -7.64 14.09 -6.35
C GLY A 33 -7.44 12.57 -6.35
N GLU A 34 -6.42 12.04 -7.03
CA GLU A 34 -6.08 10.60 -7.06
C GLU A 34 -4.75 10.32 -6.34
N PHE A 35 -4.63 9.15 -5.74
CA PHE A 35 -3.47 8.58 -5.07
C PHE A 35 -3.20 7.19 -5.64
N GLU A 36 -1.97 6.94 -6.06
CA GLU A 36 -1.47 5.63 -6.47
C GLU A 36 -0.08 5.40 -5.87
N GLU A 37 0.10 4.30 -5.14
CA GLU A 37 1.37 3.93 -4.53
C GLU A 37 1.73 2.49 -4.84
N GLN A 38 2.93 2.30 -5.37
CA GLN A 38 3.51 0.99 -5.67
C GLN A 38 4.39 0.52 -4.53
N TRP A 39 4.16 -0.72 -4.15
CA TRP A 39 4.85 -1.43 -3.09
C TRP A 39 5.58 -2.64 -3.64
N ARG A 40 6.74 -2.94 -3.06
CA ARG A 40 7.54 -4.11 -3.42
C ARG A 40 8.12 -4.77 -2.18
N CYS A 41 8.14 -6.09 -2.17
CA CYS A 41 8.88 -6.87 -1.18
C CYS A 41 10.33 -7.05 -1.64
N GLY A 42 11.29 -6.73 -0.80
CA GLY A 42 12.72 -6.90 -1.05
C GLY A 42 13.17 -8.36 -1.11
N ASP A 43 12.47 -9.29 -0.45
CA ASP A 43 12.85 -10.70 -0.39
C ASP A 43 12.28 -11.54 -1.55
N CYS A 44 10.96 -11.55 -1.72
CA CYS A 44 10.29 -12.36 -2.74
C CYS A 44 9.99 -11.60 -4.03
N ASN A 45 10.32 -10.31 -4.07
CA ASN A 45 10.07 -9.45 -5.22
C ASN A 45 8.57 -9.27 -5.56
N ALA A 46 7.65 -9.66 -4.67
CA ALA A 46 6.22 -9.47 -4.85
C ALA A 46 5.89 -7.98 -4.92
N LYS A 47 4.95 -7.63 -5.81
CA LYS A 47 4.51 -6.26 -6.05
C LYS A 47 3.08 -6.06 -5.57
N GLY A 48 2.79 -4.85 -5.13
CA GLY A 48 1.48 -4.38 -4.73
C GLY A 48 1.24 -2.96 -5.19
N TRP A 49 -0.04 -2.61 -5.32
CA TRP A 49 -0.50 -1.28 -5.66
C TRP A 49 -1.60 -0.88 -4.66
N ILE A 50 -1.52 0.35 -4.17
CA ILE A 50 -2.59 1.00 -3.42
C ILE A 50 -3.08 2.15 -4.29
N GLU A 51 -4.36 2.16 -4.65
CA GLU A 51 -4.94 3.23 -5.45
C GLU A 51 -6.26 3.71 -4.84
N GLY A 52 -6.54 4.99 -4.94
CA GLY A 52 -7.80 5.58 -4.48
C GLY A 52 -7.81 7.08 -4.62
N GLU A 53 -8.91 7.72 -4.26
CA GLU A 53 -8.93 9.19 -4.21
C GLU A 53 -8.11 9.66 -3.00
N ALA A 54 -7.23 10.65 -3.20
CA ALA A 54 -6.37 11.19 -2.15
C ALA A 54 -7.17 11.86 -1.02
N SER A 55 -8.38 12.35 -1.33
CA SER A 55 -9.34 12.90 -0.37
C SER A 55 -10.11 11.82 0.41
N ASN A 56 -10.15 10.59 -0.09
CA ASN A 56 -10.87 9.50 0.55
C ASN A 56 -10.07 8.88 1.68
N HIS A 57 -10.79 8.31 2.65
CA HIS A 57 -10.16 7.66 3.79
C HIS A 57 -9.30 6.48 3.29
N PRO A 58 -8.08 6.24 3.82
CA PRO A 58 -7.19 5.15 3.35
C PRO A 58 -7.76 3.73 3.43
N ALA A 59 -8.79 3.55 4.26
CA ALA A 59 -9.59 2.30 4.32
C ALA A 59 -10.37 2.02 3.03
N GLN A 60 -10.67 3.06 2.25
CA GLN A 60 -11.39 2.99 0.98
C GLN A 60 -10.45 2.81 -0.21
N TRP A 61 -9.14 2.96 0.01
CA TRP A 61 -8.16 2.71 -1.03
C TRP A 61 -8.11 1.23 -1.36
N ARG A 62 -8.07 0.95 -2.67
CA ARG A 62 -8.04 -0.40 -3.21
C ARG A 62 -6.61 -0.89 -3.19
N ARG A 63 -6.41 -2.08 -2.62
CA ARG A 63 -5.11 -2.76 -2.57
C ARG A 63 -5.14 -3.90 -3.58
N LYS A 64 -4.17 -3.93 -4.48
CA LYS A 64 -4.07 -4.92 -5.56
C LYS A 64 -2.68 -5.52 -5.62
N GLY A 65 -2.55 -6.76 -6.07
CA GLY A 65 -1.25 -7.40 -6.33
C GLY A 65 -0.84 -8.44 -5.28
N ALA A 66 0.18 -9.23 -5.62
CA ALA A 66 0.63 -10.38 -4.84
C ALA A 66 1.15 -10.01 -3.43
N LEU A 67 1.55 -8.76 -3.24
CA LEU A 67 1.95 -8.26 -1.93
C LEU A 67 0.77 -8.13 -0.95
N PHE A 68 -0.44 -7.89 -1.46
CA PHE A 68 -1.67 -7.66 -0.68
C PHE A 68 -2.71 -8.79 -0.79
N ARG A 69 -2.51 -9.72 -1.71
CA ARG A 69 -3.47 -10.77 -2.11
C ARG A 69 -3.65 -11.83 -1.04
#